data_AF-A0A940MUC7-F1
#
_entry.id   AF-A0A940MUC7-F1
#
_cell.length_a   1.000
_cell.length_b   1.000
_cell.length_c   1.000
_cell.angle_alpha   90.00
_cell.angle_beta   90.00
_cell.angle_gamma   90.00
#
_symmetry.space_group_name_H-M   'P 1'
#
loop_
_entity.id
_entity.type
_entity.pdbx_description
1 polymer ?
#
loop_
_entity_poly.entity_id
_entity_poly.type
_entity_poly.pdbx_seq_one_letter_code
_entity_poly.pdbx_strand_id
1 'polypeptide(L)' 'MTHSPDVACTRCKFFDDHAQAQAAAEGLCRYNPPVTQPSPEAHGLWPVVSREDWCGHFSAETPVAGSGD' A
#
# COMPACT_ATOMS: atom_id res chain seq x y z
N MET A 1 3.40 -10.41 -9.91
CA MET A 1 2.46 -10.59 -11.03
C MET A 1 2.11 -9.21 -11.52
N THR A 2 2.62 -8.78 -12.67
CA THR A 2 2.42 -7.40 -13.15
C THR A 2 0.98 -7.27 -13.65
N HIS A 3 0.16 -6.47 -12.96
CA HIS A 3 -1.22 -6.20 -13.34
C HIS A 3 -1.32 -4.90 -14.15
N SER A 4 -2.51 -4.62 -14.69
CA SER A 4 -2.76 -3.39 -15.44
C SER A 4 -2.36 -2.16 -14.60
N PRO A 5 -1.67 -1.16 -15.17
CA PRO A 5 -1.12 -0.02 -14.41
C PRO A 5 -2.21 0.85 -13.78
N ASP A 6 -3.47 0.69 -14.15
CA ASP A 6 -4.59 1.45 -13.60
C ASP A 6 -5.01 1.04 -12.19
N VAL A 7 -4.67 -0.18 -11.78
CA VAL A 7 -5.01 -0.74 -10.46
C VAL A 7 -3.79 -1.06 -9.61
N ALA A 8 -2.61 -0.61 -10.05
CA ALA A 8 -1.36 -0.79 -9.34
C ALA A 8 -1.39 -0.12 -7.95
N CYS A 9 -0.67 -0.70 -7.00
CA CYS A 9 -0.55 -0.20 -5.63
C CYS A 9 -0.22 1.29 -5.61
N THR A 10 0.73 1.76 -6.44
CA THR A 10 1.13 3.18 -6.49
C THR A 10 0.02 4.17 -6.85
N ARG A 11 -1.15 3.70 -7.32
CA ARG A 11 -2.33 4.54 -7.63
C ARG A 11 -3.49 4.34 -6.66
N CYS A 12 -3.33 3.44 -5.69
CA CYS A 12 -4.36 3.11 -4.71
C CYS A 12 -4.16 3.96 -3.45
N LYS A 13 -5.24 4.50 -2.88
CA LYS A 13 -5.23 5.31 -1.65
C LYS A 13 -4.66 4.58 -0.41
N PHE A 14 -4.52 3.26 -0.49
CA PHE A 14 -3.98 2.43 0.60
C PHE A 14 -2.48 2.18 0.47
N PHE A 15 -1.83 2.65 -0.60
CA PHE A 15 -0.39 2.54 -0.74
C PHE A 15 0.31 3.62 0.08
N ASP A 16 1.30 3.20 0.85
CA ASP A 16 2.10 4.05 1.71
C ASP A 16 3.57 3.90 1.30
N ASP A 17 4.09 4.92 0.61
CA ASP A 17 5.49 5.04 0.18
C ASP A 17 6.36 5.85 1.16
N HIS A 18 5.75 6.39 2.22
CA HIS A 18 6.44 7.14 3.27
C HIS A 18 6.94 6.23 4.40
N ALA A 19 6.28 5.08 4.60
CA ALA A 19 6.63 4.13 5.64
C ALA A 19 7.75 3.17 5.21
N GLN A 20 8.99 3.50 5.60
CA GLN A 20 10.13 2.57 5.66
C GLN A 20 10.37 1.73 4.39
N ALA A 21 10.14 2.28 3.20
CA ALA A 21 10.57 1.63 1.97
C ALA A 21 12.10 1.59 1.95
N GLN A 22 12.68 0.40 2.07
CA GLN A 22 14.15 0.22 2.03
C GLN A 22 14.72 0.49 0.62
N ALA A 23 13.85 0.48 -0.40
CA ALA A 23 14.16 0.81 -1.79
C ALA A 23 13.12 1.79 -2.37
N ALA A 24 13.56 2.68 -3.28
CA ALA A 24 12.72 3.71 -3.90
C ALA A 24 11.54 3.19 -4.77
N ALA A 25 11.49 1.88 -5.02
CA ALA A 25 10.47 1.21 -5.85
C ALA A 25 9.50 0.33 -5.04
N GLU A 26 9.55 0.42 -3.72
CA GLU A 26 8.74 -0.39 -2.80
C GLU A 26 7.89 0.50 -1.89
N GLY A 27 6.85 -0.09 -1.30
CA GLY A 27 6.02 0.55 -0.28
C GLY A 27 5.17 -0.47 0.44
N LEU A 28 4.22 -0.01 1.25
CA LEU A 28 3.31 -0.88 2.00
C LEU A 28 1.89 -0.81 1.43
N CYS A 29 1.27 -1.96 1.21
CA CYS A 29 -0.16 -2.03 0.88
C CYS A 29 -0.99 -2.09 2.18
N ARG A 30 -1.53 -0.96 2.62
CA ARG A 30 -2.26 -0.85 3.90
C ARG A 30 -3.67 -1.48 3.88
N TYR A 31 -4.12 -1.96 2.73
CA TYR A 31 -5.33 -2.80 2.68
C TYR A 31 -5.09 -4.17 3.31
N ASN A 32 -3.88 -4.72 3.16
CA ASN A 32 -3.50 -5.99 3.76
C ASN A 32 -2.94 -5.73 5.17
N PRO A 33 -3.57 -6.23 6.24
CA PRO A 33 -3.11 -5.97 7.62
C PRO A 33 -1.71 -6.57 7.87
N PRO A 34 -1.03 -6.16 8.96
CA PRO A 34 0.24 -6.76 9.35
C PRO A 34 0.12 -8.28 9.48
N VAL A 35 1.15 -8.97 9.00
CA VAL A 35 1.27 -10.42 9.12
C VAL A 35 1.79 -10.74 10.51
N THR A 36 1.09 -11.64 11.20
CA THR A 36 1.49 -12.17 12.50
C THR A 36 2.85 -12.84 12.41
N GLN A 37 3.73 -12.56 13.36
CA GLN A 37 5.06 -13.15 13.39
C GLN A 37 5.09 -14.44 14.22
N PRO A 38 6.04 -15.37 13.95
CA PRO A 38 6.14 -16.63 14.69
C PRO A 38 6.43 -16.48 16.18
N SER A 39 7.12 -15.40 16.59
CA SER A 39 7.39 -15.11 18.00
C SER A 39 6.21 -14.34 18.62
N PRO A 40 5.70 -14.75 19.80
CA PRO A 40 4.64 -14.05 20.52
C PRO A 40 4.97 -12.59 20.87
N GLU A 41 6.25 -12.28 21.02
CA GLU A 41 6.75 -10.95 21.42
C GLU A 41 7.03 -10.05 20.21
N ALA A 42 7.04 -10.59 18.99
CA ALA A 42 7.31 -9.84 17.79
C ALA A 42 6.08 -9.07 17.31
N HIS A 43 6.28 -7.79 16.96
CA HIS A 43 5.24 -6.98 16.35
C HIS A 43 4.91 -7.49 14.93
N GLY A 44 3.64 -7.37 14.54
CA GLY A 44 3.21 -7.69 13.17
C GLY A 44 3.92 -6.82 12.13
N LEU A 45 4.31 -7.42 11.02
CA LEU A 45 4.99 -6.73 9.93
C LEU A 45 4.02 -6.47 8.79
N TRP A 46 3.98 -5.24 8.31
CA TRP A 46 3.23 -4.92 7.09
C TRP A 46 3.93 -5.55 5.88
N PRO A 47 3.18 -6.16 4.95
CA PRO A 47 3.76 -6.65 3.70
C PRO A 47 4.33 -5.51 2.86
N VAL A 48 5.59 -5.66 2.45
CA VAL A 48 6.21 -4.81 1.43
C VAL A 48 5.73 -5.28 0.05
N VAL A 49 5.38 -4.33 -0.81
CA VAL A 49 4.94 -4.55 -2.19
C VAL A 49 5.72 -3.64 -3.13
N SER A 50 5.87 -4.05 -4.38
CA SER A 50 6.33 -3.15 -5.44
C SER A 50 5.24 -2.15 -5.82
N ARG A 51 5.64 -1.04 -6.44
CA ARG A 51 4.70 -0.01 -6.93
C ARG A 51 3.70 -0.55 -7.96
N GLU A 52 4.09 -1.57 -8.72
CA GLU A 52 3.33 -2.20 -9.80
C GLU A 52 2.47 -3.40 -9.34
N ASP A 53 2.57 -3.82 -8.08
CA ASP A 53 1.77 -4.91 -7.55
C ASP A 53 0.28 -4.55 -7.44
N TRP A 54 -0.56 -5.58 -7.32
CA TRP A 54 -1.99 -5.45 -7.05
C TRP A 54 -2.45 -6.58 -6.12
N CYS A 55 -3.14 -6.23 -5.04
CA CYS A 55 -3.60 -7.18 -4.03
C CYS A 55 -5.02 -7.71 -4.26
N GLY A 56 -5.66 -7.38 -5.38
CA GLY A 56 -7.08 -7.68 -5.62
C GLY A 56 -8.03 -6.55 -5.21
N HIS A 57 -7.53 -5.51 -4.54
CA HIS A 57 -8.31 -4.35 -4.09
C HIS A 57 -7.74 -3.04 -4.64
N PHE A 58 -8.63 -2.16 -5.09
CA PHE A 58 -8.27 -0.82 -5.57
C PHE A 58 -9.29 0.21 -5.05
N SER A 59 -8.78 1.38 -4.66
CA SER A 59 -9.60 2.54 -4.35
C SER A 59 -8.80 3.79 -4.71
N ALA A 60 -9.32 4.59 -5.64
CA ALA A 60 -8.74 5.88 -5.94
C ALA A 60 -8.89 6.83 -4.74
N GLU A 61 -7.99 7.79 -4.61
CA GLU A 61 -8.23 8.94 -3.75
C GLU A 61 -9.48 9.67 -4.24
N THR A 62 -10.42 9.94 -3.34
CA THR A 62 -11.55 10.82 -3.68
C THR A 62 -10.98 12.23 -3.81
N PRO A 63 -11.12 12.92 -4.96
CA PRO A 63 -10.79 14.33 -5.03
C PRO A 63 -11.63 15.05 -3.98
N VAL A 64 -10.98 15.70 -3.02
CA VAL A 64 -11.68 16.56 -2.06
C VAL A 64 -12.35 17.68 -2.84
N ALA A 65 -13.68 17.61 -3.00
CA ALA A 65 -14.45 18.66 -3.63
C ALA A 65 -14.53 19.85 -2.67
N GLY A 66 -13.62 20.81 -2.84
CA GLY A 66 -13.76 22.20 -2.40
C GLY A 66 -13.67 22.48 -0.90
N SER A 67 -12.51 22.98 -0.47
CA SER A 67 -12.46 24.04 0.54
C SER A 67 -12.39 25.37 -0.23
N GLY A 68 -13.55 25.98 -0.46
CA GLY A 68 -13.66 27.36 -0.92
C GLY A 68 -14.04 28.25 0.26
N ASP A 69 -13.33 29.36 0.41
CA ASP A 69 -13.51 30.43 1.40
C ASP A 69 -14.96 30.87 1.63
#